data_AF-A0A316J8F4-F1
#
_entry.id   AF-A0A316J8F4-F1
#
_cell.length_a   1.000
_cell.length_b   1.000
_cell.length_c   1.000
_cell.angle_alpha   90.00
_cell.angle_beta   90.00
_cell.angle_gamma   90.00
#
_symmetry.space_group_name_H-M   'P 1'
#
loop_
_entity.id
_entity.type
_entity.pdbx_description
1 polymer ?
#
loop_
_entity_poly.entity_id
_entity_poly.type
_entity_poly.pdbx_seq_one_letter_code
_entity_poly.pdbx_strand_id
1 'polypeptide(L)'
;MSNSRLKSFIDRVLRLKEEEDAIKADICEVYAEMKGEGYDKTAAGQLVSYLRKVEKKGRDEVDNANAIFDLYLNEYENGTALATRAHTHEPQSREDRAKVRTSESMDDHKALSAELLANGMITEEAHQENIRLSDGIARKFGAGVIGEGAQ
;
A
#
# COMPACT_ATOMS: atom_id res chain seq x y z
N MET A 1 55.14 -17.01 -40.27
CA MET A 1 55.05 -16.34 -38.95
C MET A 1 53.58 -16.03 -38.60
N SER A 2 52.68 -17.01 -38.48
CA SER A 2 51.25 -16.72 -38.21
C SER A 2 50.51 -17.78 -37.38
N ASN A 3 50.86 -19.07 -37.49
CA ASN A 3 50.15 -20.13 -36.76
C ASN A 3 50.45 -20.18 -35.25
N SER A 4 51.69 -19.89 -34.82
CA SER A 4 52.05 -19.97 -33.39
C SER A 4 51.44 -18.84 -32.55
N ARG A 5 51.27 -17.64 -33.13
CA ARG A 5 50.70 -16.48 -32.43
C ARG A 5 49.20 -16.63 -32.22
N LEU A 6 48.46 -17.11 -33.22
CA LEU A 6 47.04 -17.42 -33.07
C LEU A 6 46.80 -18.50 -32.02
N LYS A 7 47.58 -19.59 -32.07
CA LYS A 7 47.54 -20.65 -31.05
C LYS A 7 47.77 -20.09 -29.64
N SER A 8 48.80 -19.25 -29.46
CA SER A 8 49.06 -18.62 -28.15
C SER A 8 47.91 -17.75 -27.65
N PHE A 9 47.21 -17.00 -28.52
CA PHE A 9 46.03 -16.26 -28.11
C PHE A 9 44.88 -17.18 -27.69
N ILE A 10 44.60 -18.22 -28.47
CA ILE A 10 43.53 -19.18 -28.17
C ILE A 10 43.80 -19.92 -26.86
N ASP A 11 45.01 -20.45 -26.67
CA ASP A 11 45.40 -21.19 -25.46
C ASP A 11 45.24 -20.31 -24.20
N ARG A 12 45.60 -19.02 -24.29
CA ARG A 12 45.41 -18.07 -23.18
C ARG A 12 43.93 -17.81 -22.87
N VAL A 13 43.09 -17.70 -23.91
CA VAL A 13 41.64 -17.50 -23.74
C VAL A 13 40.99 -18.75 -23.14
N LEU A 14 41.37 -19.94 -23.59
CA LEU A 14 40.85 -21.20 -23.05
C LEU A 14 41.18 -21.35 -21.56
N ARG A 15 42.44 -21.08 -21.17
CA ARG A 15 42.82 -21.07 -19.76
C ARG A 15 42.01 -20.06 -18.93
N LEU A 16 41.79 -18.84 -19.46
CA LEU A 16 40.96 -17.83 -18.79
C LEU A 16 39.48 -18.25 -18.71
N LYS A 17 38.98 -19.02 -19.68
CA LYS A 17 37.62 -19.56 -19.67
C LYS A 17 37.44 -20.66 -18.64
N GLU A 18 38.43 -21.54 -18.49
CA GLU A 18 38.45 -22.55 -17.42
C GLU A 18 38.43 -21.88 -16.03
N GLU A 19 39.26 -20.84 -15.83
CA GLU A 19 39.26 -20.04 -14.60
C GLU A 19 37.91 -19.34 -14.36
N GLU A 20 37.32 -18.75 -15.41
CA GLU A 20 36.00 -18.11 -15.35
C GLU A 20 34.89 -19.10 -14.96
N ASP A 21 34.91 -20.31 -15.51
CA ASP A 21 33.91 -21.34 -15.24
C ASP A 21 34.05 -21.91 -13.82
N ALA A 22 35.27 -22.08 -13.31
CA ALA A 22 35.52 -22.41 -11.91
C ALA A 22 34.94 -21.34 -10.97
N ILE A 23 35.24 -20.06 -11.20
CA ILE A 23 34.71 -18.94 -10.40
C ILE A 23 33.18 -18.88 -10.45
N LYS A 24 32.58 -19.14 -11.62
CA LYS A 24 31.11 -19.19 -11.74
C LYS A 24 30.51 -20.34 -10.94
N ALA A 25 31.17 -21.50 -10.92
CA ALA A 25 30.73 -22.63 -10.12
C ALA A 25 30.74 -22.25 -8.63
N ASP A 26 31.85 -21.67 -8.14
CA ASP A 26 31.99 -21.22 -6.75
C ASP A 26 30.90 -20.20 -6.38
N ILE A 27 30.66 -19.19 -7.24
CA ILE A 27 29.59 -18.21 -7.02
C ILE A 27 28.22 -18.91 -6.93
N CYS A 28 27.98 -19.92 -7.77
CA CYS A 28 26.71 -20.66 -7.75
C CYS A 28 26.53 -21.47 -6.47
N GLU A 29 27.61 -22.07 -5.95
CA GLU A 29 27.62 -22.80 -4.69
C GLU A 29 27.32 -21.88 -3.50
N VAL A 30 27.94 -20.69 -3.43
CA VAL A 30 27.65 -19.69 -2.38
C VAL A 30 26.18 -19.28 -2.40
N TYR A 31 25.62 -19.00 -3.58
CA TYR A 31 24.19 -18.69 -3.67
C TYR A 31 23.28 -19.88 -3.32
N ALA A 32 23.74 -21.12 -3.50
CA ALA A 32 22.99 -22.31 -3.12
C ALA A 32 23.02 -22.51 -1.59
N GLU A 33 24.16 -22.25 -0.95
CA GLU A 33 24.31 -22.23 0.51
C GLU A 33 23.37 -21.18 1.14
N MET A 34 23.41 -19.94 0.64
CA MET A 34 22.49 -18.87 1.07
C MET A 34 21.03 -19.30 0.99
N LYS A 35 20.64 -20.01 -0.08
CA LYS A 35 19.28 -20.53 -0.22
C LYS A 35 18.97 -21.62 0.82
N GLY A 36 19.93 -22.48 1.12
CA GLY A 36 19.82 -23.49 2.19
C GLY A 36 19.60 -22.89 3.57
N GLU A 37 20.19 -21.71 3.81
CA GLU A 37 19.99 -20.93 5.04
C GLU A 37 18.67 -20.14 5.08
N GLY A 38 17.95 -20.06 3.95
CA GLY A 38 16.65 -19.40 3.84
C GLY A 38 16.68 -17.98 3.25
N TYR A 39 17.82 -17.53 2.72
CA TYR A 39 17.90 -16.25 2.01
C TYR A 39 17.35 -16.33 0.58
N ASP A 40 16.80 -15.21 0.07
CA ASP A 40 16.38 -15.10 -1.32
C ASP A 40 17.58 -14.82 -2.25
N LYS A 41 17.92 -15.80 -3.07
CA LYS A 41 18.99 -15.72 -4.08
C LYS A 41 18.79 -14.57 -5.07
N THR A 42 17.56 -14.24 -5.42
CA THR A 42 17.22 -13.18 -6.37
C THR A 42 17.53 -11.81 -5.78
N ALA A 43 17.05 -11.56 -4.54
CA ALA A 43 17.32 -10.33 -3.82
C ALA A 43 18.82 -10.16 -3.54
N ALA A 44 19.52 -11.24 -3.17
CA ALA A 44 20.97 -11.23 -2.99
C ALA A 44 21.71 -10.86 -4.30
N GLY A 45 21.28 -11.41 -5.45
CA GLY A 45 21.84 -11.06 -6.75
C GLY A 45 21.64 -9.59 -7.14
N GLN A 46 20.48 -9.01 -6.79
CA GLN A 46 20.22 -7.58 -6.95
C GLN A 46 21.15 -6.75 -6.06
N LEU A 47 21.34 -7.16 -4.80
CA LEU A 47 22.25 -6.49 -3.86
C LEU A 47 23.70 -6.49 -4.36
N VAL A 48 24.21 -7.65 -4.82
CA VAL A 48 25.58 -7.75 -5.39
C VAL A 48 25.72 -6.83 -6.60
N SER A 49 24.72 -6.81 -7.49
CA SER A 49 24.74 -5.92 -8.67
C SER A 49 24.74 -4.45 -8.29
N TYR A 50 23.95 -4.06 -7.29
CA TYR A 50 23.94 -2.71 -6.73
C TYR A 50 25.30 -2.32 -6.14
N LEU A 51 25.90 -3.18 -5.31
CA LEU A 51 27.20 -2.92 -4.69
C LEU A 51 28.32 -2.76 -5.73
N ARG A 52 28.34 -3.60 -6.78
CA ARG A 52 29.29 -3.46 -7.89
C ARG A 52 29.08 -2.16 -8.69
N LYS A 53 27.85 -1.71 -8.81
CA LYS A 53 27.53 -0.42 -9.46
C LYS A 53 28.06 0.74 -8.61
N VAL A 54 27.87 0.70 -7.30
CA VAL A 54 28.40 1.67 -6.34
C VAL A 54 29.92 1.71 -6.39
N GLU A 55 30.59 0.56 -6.41
CA GLU A 55 32.05 0.50 -6.53
C GLU A 55 32.56 1.17 -7.81
N LYS A 56 31.86 0.97 -8.93
CA LYS A 56 32.27 1.49 -10.24
C LYS A 56 31.97 2.98 -10.45
N LYS A 57 30.85 3.48 -9.91
CA LYS A 57 30.31 4.82 -10.18
C LYS A 57 30.38 5.77 -8.98
N GLY A 58 30.69 5.27 -7.80
CA GLY A 58 30.60 6.02 -6.56
C GLY A 58 29.20 5.95 -5.96
N ARG A 59 29.14 6.04 -4.63
CA ARG A 59 27.89 5.94 -3.85
C ARG A 59 26.93 7.07 -4.21
N ASP A 60 27.43 8.30 -4.25
CA ASP A 60 26.62 9.49 -4.50
C ASP A 60 25.92 9.45 -5.87
N GLU A 61 26.63 9.02 -6.93
CA GLU A 61 26.02 8.92 -8.27
C GLU A 61 24.88 7.90 -8.30
N VAL A 62 25.08 6.75 -7.64
CA VAL A 62 24.08 5.68 -7.60
C VAL A 62 22.87 6.09 -6.75
N ASP A 63 23.09 6.73 -5.60
CA ASP A 63 22.02 7.14 -4.70
C ASP A 63 21.18 8.27 -5.34
N ASN A 64 21.81 9.22 -6.04
CA ASN A 64 21.09 10.22 -6.84
C ASN A 64 20.24 9.57 -7.95
N ALA A 65 20.78 8.58 -8.67
CA ALA A 65 20.04 7.88 -9.71
C ALA A 65 18.83 7.10 -9.15
N ASN A 66 18.98 6.50 -7.97
CA ASN A 66 17.88 5.82 -7.28
C ASN A 66 16.82 6.81 -6.79
N ALA A 67 17.21 7.95 -6.22
CA ALA A 67 16.26 8.97 -5.80
C ALA A 67 15.39 9.49 -6.96
N ILE A 68 16.01 9.68 -8.14
CA ILE A 68 15.27 10.05 -9.36
C ILE A 68 14.33 8.92 -9.81
N PHE A 69 14.78 7.67 -9.74
CA PHE A 69 13.95 6.51 -10.06
C PHE A 69 12.73 6.41 -9.14
N ASP A 70 12.93 6.53 -7.83
CA ASP A 70 11.87 6.47 -6.83
C ASP A 70 10.85 7.59 -7.03
N LEU A 71 11.31 8.81 -7.36
CA LEU A 71 10.44 9.91 -7.75
C LEU A 71 9.58 9.55 -8.97
N TYR A 72 10.18 9.01 -10.03
CA TYR A 72 9.46 8.64 -11.25
C TYR A 72 8.49 7.48 -11.04
N LEU A 73 8.86 6.50 -10.22
CA LEU A 73 7.98 5.41 -9.83
C LEU A 73 6.76 5.94 -9.08
N ASN A 74 6.98 6.83 -8.11
CA ASN A 74 5.91 7.45 -7.34
C ASN A 74 4.96 8.26 -8.22
N GLU A 75 5.49 9.09 -9.13
CA GLU A 75 4.67 9.83 -10.11
C GLU A 75 3.87 8.90 -11.03
N TYR A 76 4.48 7.81 -11.51
CA TYR A 76 3.78 6.80 -12.30
C TYR A 76 2.66 6.12 -11.52
N GLU A 77 2.91 5.74 -10.27
CA GLU A 77 1.91 5.14 -9.38
C GLU A 77 0.78 6.12 -9.04
N ASN A 78 1.08 7.39 -8.79
CA ASN A 78 0.06 8.42 -8.54
C ASN A 78 -0.77 8.74 -9.78
N GLY A 79 -0.12 8.83 -10.94
CA GLY A 79 -0.79 9.04 -12.22
C GLY A 79 -1.68 7.86 -12.63
N THR A 80 -1.30 6.64 -12.23
CA THR A 80 -2.12 5.43 -12.42
C THR A 80 -3.17 5.25 -11.32
N ALA A 81 -2.95 5.74 -10.10
CA ALA A 81 -3.90 5.71 -8.99
C ALA A 81 -5.16 6.55 -9.26
N LEU A 82 -5.13 7.52 -10.18
CA LEU A 82 -6.35 8.17 -10.71
C LEU A 82 -7.29 7.17 -11.42
N ALA A 83 -6.78 6.05 -11.94
CA ALA A 83 -7.59 4.97 -12.50
C ALA A 83 -8.06 3.93 -11.45
N THR A 84 -7.49 3.92 -10.25
CA THR A 84 -7.78 2.94 -9.18
C THR A 84 -8.11 3.58 -7.84
N ARG A 85 -8.68 4.78 -7.82
CA ARG A 85 -9.54 5.23 -6.69
C ARG A 85 -10.84 4.41 -6.65
N ALA A 86 -10.72 3.10 -6.54
CA ALA A 86 -11.72 2.32 -5.86
C ALA A 86 -11.63 2.76 -4.40
N HIS A 87 -12.61 3.52 -3.95
CA HIS A 87 -12.77 3.85 -2.54
C HIS A 87 -12.64 2.54 -1.75
N THR A 88 -11.62 2.42 -0.90
CA THR A 88 -11.61 1.43 0.19
C THR A 88 -12.61 1.92 1.23
N HIS A 89 -13.88 1.90 0.87
CA HIS A 89 -14.92 1.77 1.87
C HIS A 89 -14.84 0.30 2.27
N GLU A 90 -14.35 0.03 3.47
CA GLU A 90 -14.63 -1.22 4.16
C GLU A 90 -16.11 -1.54 3.92
N PRO A 91 -16.48 -2.71 3.39
CA PRO A 91 -17.87 -2.97 3.03
C PRO A 91 -18.67 -3.17 4.32
N GLN A 92 -18.98 -2.07 5.01
CA GLN A 92 -20.19 -1.98 5.80
C GLN A 92 -21.30 -2.47 4.88
N SER A 93 -22.01 -3.50 5.32
CA SER A 93 -23.06 -4.08 4.49
C SER A 93 -24.02 -2.97 4.07
N ARG A 94 -24.71 -3.13 2.94
CA ARG A 94 -25.76 -2.16 2.55
C ARG A 94 -26.75 -1.91 3.69
N GLU A 95 -26.94 -2.91 4.54
CA GLU A 95 -27.77 -2.86 5.73
C GLU A 95 -27.19 -1.95 6.83
N ASP A 96 -25.88 -2.01 7.11
CA ASP A 96 -25.24 -1.18 8.14
C ASP A 96 -25.29 0.30 7.76
N ARG A 97 -25.01 0.62 6.49
CA ARG A 97 -25.16 1.99 5.97
C ARG A 97 -26.61 2.48 6.03
N ALA A 98 -27.58 1.60 5.81
CA ALA A 98 -28.99 1.95 5.90
C ALA A 98 -29.42 2.21 7.35
N LYS A 99 -28.86 1.46 8.31
CA LYS A 99 -29.09 1.68 9.75
C LYS A 99 -28.50 3.00 10.23
N VAL A 100 -27.26 3.32 9.84
CA VAL A 100 -26.62 4.62 10.16
C VAL A 100 -27.45 5.79 9.61
N ARG A 101 -27.85 5.74 8.34
CA ARG A 101 -28.70 6.77 7.72
C ARG A 101 -30.03 6.96 8.45
N THR A 102 -30.63 5.87 8.92
CA THR A 102 -31.89 5.93 9.68
C THR A 102 -31.69 6.65 11.02
N SER A 103 -30.58 6.40 11.70
CA SER A 103 -30.23 7.11 12.94
C SER A 103 -29.95 8.59 12.71
N GLU A 104 -29.20 8.94 11.67
CA GLU A 104 -28.91 10.34 11.29
C GLU A 104 -30.20 11.10 10.99
N SER A 105 -31.09 10.50 10.19
CA SER A 105 -32.38 11.12 9.86
C SER A 105 -33.28 11.34 11.09
N MET A 106 -33.19 10.50 12.13
CA MET A 106 -33.93 10.70 13.37
C MET A 106 -33.32 11.78 14.25
N ASP A 107 -32.01 11.97 14.19
CA ASP A 107 -31.33 13.08 14.89
C ASP A 107 -31.69 14.44 14.25
N ASP A 108 -31.68 14.50 12.92
CA ASP A 108 -32.15 15.66 12.15
C ASP A 108 -33.63 15.99 12.48
N HIS A 109 -34.47 14.97 12.65
CA HIS A 109 -35.88 15.16 13.03
C HIS A 109 -36.01 15.75 14.44
N LYS A 110 -35.17 15.34 15.39
CA LYS A 110 -35.13 15.94 16.73
C LYS A 110 -34.72 17.41 16.66
N ALA A 111 -33.68 17.73 15.89
CA ALA A 111 -33.24 19.11 15.67
C ALA A 111 -34.34 19.98 15.04
N LEU A 112 -35.02 19.47 14.00
CA LEU A 112 -36.15 20.16 13.38
C LEU A 112 -37.29 20.39 14.38
N SER A 113 -37.60 19.40 15.22
CA SER A 113 -38.65 19.56 16.24
C SER A 113 -38.30 20.63 17.29
N ALA A 114 -37.02 20.80 17.62
CA ALA A 114 -36.55 21.88 18.50
C ALA A 114 -36.75 23.26 17.86
N GLU A 115 -36.49 23.39 16.55
CA GLU A 115 -36.76 24.62 15.80
C GLU A 115 -38.26 24.94 15.73
N LEU A 116 -39.12 23.93 15.52
CA LEU A 116 -40.57 24.11 15.50
C LEU A 116 -41.10 24.60 16.86
N LEU A 117 -40.55 24.08 17.96
CA LEU A 117 -40.86 24.53 19.31
C LEU A 117 -40.44 25.99 19.51
N ALA A 118 -39.21 26.34 19.11
CA ALA A 118 -38.68 27.70 19.23
C ALA A 118 -39.51 28.73 18.43
N ASN A 119 -40.07 28.30 17.30
CA ASN A 119 -40.98 29.10 16.48
C ASN A 119 -42.45 29.06 16.94
N GLY A 120 -42.76 28.37 18.05
CA GLY A 120 -44.10 28.28 18.62
C GLY A 120 -45.09 27.46 17.79
N MET A 121 -44.60 26.63 16.87
CA MET A 121 -45.44 25.81 15.97
C MET A 121 -45.90 24.51 16.60
N ILE A 122 -45.19 24.04 17.64
CA ILE A 122 -45.55 22.87 18.44
C ILE A 122 -45.42 23.19 19.93
N THR A 123 -46.17 22.47 20.76
CA THR A 123 -46.06 22.55 22.21
C THR A 123 -44.81 21.82 22.71
N GLU A 124 -44.32 22.18 23.89
CA GLU A 124 -43.23 21.47 24.58
C GLU A 124 -43.53 19.98 24.72
N GLU A 125 -44.76 19.61 25.08
CA GLU A 125 -45.18 18.21 25.21
C GLU A 125 -45.02 17.43 23.90
N ALA A 126 -45.45 18.04 22.78
CA ALA A 126 -45.29 17.46 21.44
C ALA A 126 -43.82 17.36 20.99
N HIS A 127 -42.95 18.32 21.37
CA HIS A 127 -41.51 18.21 21.13
C HIS A 127 -40.90 17.02 21.90
N GLN A 128 -41.25 16.87 23.18
CA GLN A 128 -40.78 15.76 24.01
C GLN A 128 -41.28 14.39 23.50
N GLU A 129 -42.49 14.33 22.97
CA GLU A 129 -43.01 13.13 22.31
C GLU A 129 -42.24 12.81 21.02
N ASN A 130 -41.96 13.82 20.18
CA ASN A 130 -41.15 13.65 18.96
C ASN A 130 -39.75 13.11 19.26
N ILE A 131 -39.08 13.61 20.32
CA ILE A 131 -37.79 13.08 20.77
C ILE A 131 -37.90 11.59 21.11
N ARG A 132 -38.89 11.21 21.94
CA ARG A 132 -39.09 9.82 22.35
C ARG A 132 -39.35 8.89 21.18
N LEU A 133 -40.16 9.33 20.21
CA LEU A 133 -40.46 8.57 19.01
C LEU A 133 -39.22 8.41 18.11
N SER A 134 -38.49 9.50 17.87
CA SER A 134 -37.25 9.49 17.08
C SER A 134 -36.18 8.57 17.70
N ASP A 135 -35.99 8.63 19.02
CA ASP A 135 -35.05 7.74 19.71
C ASP A 135 -35.48 6.26 19.65
N GLY A 136 -36.79 5.99 19.78
CA GLY A 136 -37.34 4.65 19.63
C GLY A 136 -37.11 4.06 18.24
N ILE A 137 -37.26 4.88 17.19
CA ILE A 137 -37.02 4.49 15.80
C ILE A 137 -35.52 4.27 15.55
N ALA A 138 -34.67 5.17 16.04
CA ALA A 138 -33.21 5.06 15.89
C ALA A 138 -32.65 3.80 16.57
N ARG A 139 -33.18 3.38 17.72
CA ARG A 139 -32.80 2.12 18.39
C ARG A 139 -33.34 0.87 17.69
N LYS A 140 -34.56 0.93 17.15
CA LYS A 140 -35.22 -0.27 16.59
C LYS A 140 -34.86 -0.54 15.13
N PHE A 141 -34.65 0.51 14.34
CA PHE A 141 -34.45 0.42 12.88
C PHE A 141 -33.15 1.09 12.41
N GLY A 142 -32.49 1.88 13.27
CA GLY A 142 -31.21 2.53 12.99
C GLY A 142 -30.02 1.84 13.66
N ALA A 143 -28.90 2.55 13.69
CA ALA A 143 -27.67 2.18 14.39
C ALA A 143 -27.65 2.65 15.87
N GLY A 144 -28.79 3.08 16.43
CA GLY A 144 -28.89 3.67 17.78
C GLY A 144 -29.07 5.19 17.76
N VAL A 145 -29.15 5.81 18.95
CA VAL A 145 -29.32 7.26 19.09
C VAL A 145 -27.96 7.94 18.95
N ILE A 146 -27.83 8.85 17.98
CA ILE A 146 -26.61 9.63 17.78
C ILE A 146 -26.57 10.74 18.84
N GLY A 147 -25.44 10.90 19.54
CA GLY A 147 -25.27 11.91 20.61
C GLY A 147 -25.21 11.36 22.04
N GLU A 148 -25.60 10.11 22.29
CA GLU A 148 -25.20 9.37 23.50
C GLU A 148 -23.92 8.59 23.18
N GLY A 149 -22.77 9.23 23.42
CA GLY A 149 -21.47 8.57 23.27
C GLY A 149 -21.35 7.33 24.16
N ALA A 150 -20.90 6.25 23.55
CA ALA A 150 -19.91 5.30 24.05
C ALA A 150 -19.79 5.12 25.58
N GLN A 151 -20.13 3.91 26.04
CA GLN A 151 -19.26 3.16 26.94
C GLN A 151 -18.74 1.94 26.20
#